data_AF-A0A1G0WIH6-F1
#
_entry.id   AF-A0A1G0WIH6-F1
#
_cell.length_a   1.000
_cell.length_b   1.000
_cell.length_c   1.000
_cell.angle_alpha   90.00
_cell.angle_beta   90.00
_cell.angle_gamma   90.00
#
_symmetry.space_group_name_H-M   'P 1'
#
loop_
_entity.id
_entity.type
_entity.pdbx_description
1 polymer ?
#
loop_
_entity_poly.entity_id
_entity_poly.type
_entity_poly.pdbx_seq_one_letter_code
_entity_poly.pdbx_strand_id
1 'polypeptide(L)'
;MNWNHPSIKTLINETDNDDPIVAIRNRARNLVLKAFELGWEGPPFNPSFLAKLLKIDVLPNDSIIDSRIITLQNKYLQIEYNPFQKPERINFSLSHEIGHALFSDCRDSIRNRETERNVNNWELEFLCNVAASEILLPYAYFSEEVNKVELTIEELIKISNKYNASLEAIFLRVTEVSEKPCAVIFGHFGSEKKIILDYFKTSKLFHYFNVQKDLIIPKNSVAYECISPGWTSRGIEKWQSFKNEELKLYCIGLSHLKKEKKQRVAIFLVPVEIGDNSKDNKIIIEYGDATKPRGSGNKIIAQIVNTSGAMGFGFGKSLSKNYPIVKKKLDEWKINKKEFKLGNTNFFCVNPELYVFQMLAQEGLFPKKNKIPLRYSSLQNCLSKLADLALELNASIHIPQIGAGQAKGNWDIIQGMLFDELIVKGIKVTVYLLPGGSGYNSKLKSRLTLFDEGSTWQKEK
;
A
#
# COMPACT_ATOMS: atom_id res chain seq x y z
N MET A 1 27.23 16.91 -9.39
CA MET A 1 27.88 16.09 -8.35
C MET A 1 29.23 15.65 -8.89
N ASN A 2 30.29 15.76 -8.10
CA ASN A 2 31.60 15.24 -8.52
C ASN A 2 31.72 13.80 -8.03
N TRP A 3 31.76 12.84 -8.95
CA TRP A 3 31.91 11.41 -8.65
C TRP A 3 33.37 11.06 -8.38
N ASN A 4 33.67 10.54 -7.19
CA ASN A 4 35.05 10.37 -6.74
C ASN A 4 35.50 8.90 -6.67
N HIS A 5 34.56 7.95 -6.60
CA HIS A 5 34.86 6.53 -6.45
C HIS A 5 35.60 5.95 -7.68
N PRO A 6 36.70 5.20 -7.49
CA PRO A 6 37.51 4.66 -8.59
C PRO A 6 36.70 3.84 -9.60
N SER A 7 35.84 2.91 -9.14
CA SER A 7 34.99 2.09 -10.02
C SER A 7 34.05 2.92 -10.89
N ILE A 8 33.64 4.11 -10.44
CA ILE A 8 32.75 4.99 -11.19
C ILE A 8 33.54 5.73 -12.27
N LYS A 9 34.76 6.17 -11.97
CA LYS A 9 35.67 6.74 -12.97
C LYS A 9 36.00 5.70 -14.06
N THR A 10 36.26 4.45 -13.66
CA THR A 10 36.43 3.34 -14.60
C THR A 10 35.18 3.12 -15.45
N LEU A 11 33.98 3.11 -14.85
CA LEU A 11 32.72 2.98 -15.58
C LEU A 11 32.54 4.10 -16.63
N ILE A 12 32.79 5.36 -16.25
CA ILE A 12 32.69 6.51 -17.17
C ILE A 12 33.66 6.33 -18.35
N ASN A 13 34.93 6.03 -18.05
CA ASN A 13 35.96 5.82 -19.08
C ASN A 13 35.61 4.67 -20.04
N GLU A 14 35.05 3.57 -19.53
CA GLU A 14 34.69 2.40 -20.33
C GLU A 14 33.42 2.58 -21.17
N THR A 15 32.55 3.52 -20.80
CA THR A 15 31.25 3.72 -21.46
C THR A 15 31.18 4.97 -22.32
N ASP A 16 32.23 5.80 -22.30
CA ASP A 16 32.26 7.10 -22.97
C ASP A 16 31.02 7.95 -22.62
N ASN A 17 30.60 7.88 -21.35
CA ASN A 17 29.40 8.53 -20.84
C ASN A 17 29.72 9.28 -19.54
N ASP A 18 29.70 10.60 -19.61
CA ASP A 18 30.02 11.50 -18.49
C ASP A 18 29.02 11.39 -17.32
N ASP A 19 27.81 10.85 -17.56
CA ASP A 19 26.83 10.57 -16.52
C ASP A 19 26.86 9.08 -16.11
N PRO A 20 27.48 8.74 -14.96
CA PRO A 20 27.58 7.35 -14.52
C PRO A 20 26.22 6.72 -14.20
N ILE A 21 25.17 7.52 -13.94
CA ILE A 21 23.80 7.02 -13.75
C ILE A 21 23.27 6.48 -15.09
N VAL A 22 23.49 7.20 -16.18
CA VAL A 22 23.12 6.74 -17.52
C VAL A 22 23.99 5.54 -17.92
N ALA A 23 25.29 5.60 -17.65
CA ALA A 23 26.23 4.50 -17.94
C ALA A 23 25.81 3.18 -17.28
N ILE A 24 25.60 3.16 -15.97
CA ILE A 24 25.22 1.94 -15.25
C ILE A 24 23.83 1.44 -15.67
N ARG A 25 22.88 2.37 -15.90
CA ARG A 25 21.54 2.02 -16.36
C ARG A 25 21.58 1.39 -17.75
N ASN A 26 22.44 1.86 -18.65
CA ASN A 26 22.62 1.26 -19.97
C ASN A 26 23.25 -0.14 -19.88
N ARG A 27 24.24 -0.35 -19.01
CA ARG A 27 24.78 -1.71 -18.76
C ARG A 27 23.69 -2.67 -18.26
N ALA A 28 22.92 -2.24 -17.26
CA ALA A 28 21.81 -3.03 -16.73
C ALA A 28 20.75 -3.32 -17.81
N ARG A 29 20.38 -2.31 -18.61
CA ARG A 29 19.42 -2.47 -19.71
C ARG A 29 19.92 -3.43 -20.78
N ASN A 30 21.18 -3.35 -21.18
CA ASN A 30 21.75 -4.27 -22.17
C ASN A 30 21.73 -5.72 -21.64
N LEU A 31 22.02 -5.92 -20.35
CA LEU A 31 21.90 -7.24 -19.72
C LEU A 31 20.45 -7.73 -19.72
N VAL A 32 19.49 -6.87 -19.41
CA VAL A 32 18.05 -7.18 -19.43
C VAL A 32 17.57 -7.53 -20.84
N LEU A 33 17.93 -6.75 -21.85
CA LEU A 33 17.56 -7.04 -23.25
C LEU A 33 18.13 -8.38 -23.72
N LYS A 34 19.40 -8.65 -23.42
CA LYS A 34 20.01 -9.95 -23.69
C LYS A 34 19.31 -11.09 -22.93
N ALA A 35 18.87 -10.85 -21.70
CA ALA A 35 18.10 -11.85 -20.97
C ALA A 35 16.75 -12.13 -21.64
N PHE A 36 16.05 -11.11 -22.17
CA PHE A 36 14.83 -11.30 -22.95
C PHE A 36 15.05 -12.11 -24.22
N GLU A 37 16.14 -11.86 -24.96
CA GLU A 37 16.52 -12.67 -26.13
C GLU A 37 16.71 -14.16 -25.79
N LEU A 38 17.08 -14.46 -24.55
CA LEU A 38 17.29 -15.81 -24.04
C LEU A 38 16.06 -16.39 -23.31
N GLY A 39 14.90 -15.74 -23.40
CA GLY A 39 13.64 -16.23 -22.82
C GLY A 39 13.47 -15.94 -21.33
N TRP A 40 14.02 -14.83 -20.83
CA TRP A 40 13.74 -14.38 -19.46
C TRP A 40 12.30 -13.89 -19.32
N GLU A 41 11.46 -14.70 -18.69
CA GLU A 41 10.03 -14.42 -18.50
C GLU A 41 9.73 -13.77 -17.15
N GLY A 42 8.60 -13.05 -17.12
CA GLY A 42 8.06 -12.39 -15.95
C GLY A 42 6.88 -11.51 -16.36
N PRO A 43 6.45 -10.59 -15.50
CA PRO A 43 6.81 -10.44 -14.08
C PRO A 43 6.16 -11.55 -13.19
N PRO A 44 6.77 -11.86 -12.01
CA PRO A 44 7.98 -11.25 -11.47
C PRO A 44 9.23 -11.74 -12.24
N PHE A 45 10.12 -10.80 -12.53
CA PHE A 45 11.36 -11.07 -13.24
C PHE A 45 12.40 -11.63 -12.26
N ASN A 46 12.73 -12.92 -12.37
CA ASN A 46 13.64 -13.59 -11.43
C ASN A 46 15.11 -13.19 -11.68
N PRO A 47 15.79 -12.49 -10.76
CA PRO A 47 17.16 -12.02 -10.97
C PRO A 47 18.19 -13.16 -11.12
N SER A 48 17.92 -14.35 -10.60
CA SER A 48 18.83 -15.50 -10.71
C SER A 48 19.10 -15.91 -12.16
N PHE A 49 18.20 -15.59 -13.09
CA PHE A 49 18.44 -15.80 -14.53
C PHE A 49 19.61 -14.94 -15.03
N LEU A 50 19.66 -13.66 -14.62
CA LEU A 50 20.73 -12.73 -14.99
C LEU A 50 22.05 -13.12 -14.31
N ALA A 51 22.00 -13.56 -13.05
CA ALA A 51 23.19 -14.09 -12.37
C ALA A 51 23.80 -15.27 -13.15
N LYS A 52 22.96 -16.23 -13.60
CA LYS A 52 23.39 -17.35 -14.44
C LYS A 52 23.99 -16.88 -15.77
N LEU A 53 23.40 -15.88 -16.43
CA LEU A 53 23.92 -15.29 -17.67
C LEU A 53 25.31 -14.67 -17.48
N LEU A 54 25.57 -14.10 -16.30
CA LEU A 54 26.86 -13.55 -15.90
C LEU A 54 27.83 -14.61 -15.33
N LYS A 55 27.43 -15.89 -15.30
CA LYS A 55 28.18 -17.00 -14.67
C LYS A 55 28.48 -16.74 -13.19
N ILE A 56 27.47 -16.26 -12.47
CA ILE A 56 27.51 -15.99 -11.03
C ILE A 56 26.62 -17.01 -10.32
N ASP A 57 27.18 -17.74 -9.37
CA ASP A 57 26.42 -18.69 -8.55
C ASP A 57 25.58 -17.93 -7.51
N VAL A 58 24.35 -18.39 -7.27
CA VAL A 58 23.45 -17.80 -6.26
C VAL A 58 23.12 -18.85 -5.22
N LEU A 59 23.53 -18.63 -3.96
CA LEU A 59 23.36 -19.58 -2.87
C LEU A 59 22.60 -18.97 -1.68
N PRO A 60 21.71 -19.74 -1.03
CA PRO A 60 21.09 -19.30 0.22
C PRO A 60 22.12 -19.34 1.36
N ASN A 61 22.12 -18.31 2.19
CA ASN A 61 22.89 -18.21 3.43
C ASN A 61 22.04 -17.45 4.46
N ASP A 62 21.59 -18.14 5.50
CA ASP A 62 20.74 -17.57 6.56
C ASP A 62 21.53 -16.76 7.61
N SER A 63 22.86 -16.84 7.59
CA SER A 63 23.75 -16.14 8.51
C SER A 63 24.01 -14.68 8.12
N ILE A 64 23.61 -14.26 6.92
CA ILE A 64 23.73 -12.87 6.46
C ILE A 64 22.40 -12.13 6.54
N ILE A 65 22.44 -10.80 6.60
CA ILE A 65 21.22 -9.99 6.77
C ILE A 65 20.35 -9.97 5.51
N ASP A 66 20.94 -9.74 4.34
CA ASP A 66 20.23 -9.59 3.06
C ASP A 66 20.88 -10.40 1.95
N SER A 67 21.99 -9.88 1.44
CA SER A 67 22.76 -10.44 0.35
C SER A 67 24.17 -9.86 0.41
N ARG A 68 25.10 -10.58 -0.20
CA ARG A 68 26.44 -10.10 -0.51
C ARG A 68 26.96 -10.79 -1.77
N ILE A 69 27.77 -10.08 -2.53
CA ILE A 69 28.60 -10.66 -3.58
C ILE A 69 30.02 -10.91 -3.04
N ILE A 70 30.56 -12.09 -3.33
CA ILE A 70 31.92 -12.49 -2.94
C ILE A 70 32.69 -13.00 -4.16
N THR A 71 34.01 -12.83 -4.11
CA THR A 71 34.94 -13.35 -5.12
C THR A 71 35.63 -14.60 -4.57
N LEU A 72 35.42 -15.74 -5.23
CA LEU A 72 36.02 -17.03 -4.88
C LEU A 72 37.43 -17.18 -5.46
N GLN A 73 38.10 -18.26 -5.07
CA GLN A 73 39.37 -18.68 -5.68
C GLN A 73 39.18 -18.80 -7.21
N ASN A 74 40.10 -18.22 -8.00
CA ASN A 74 40.04 -18.08 -9.47
C ASN A 74 39.14 -16.95 -10.04
N LYS A 75 38.81 -15.90 -9.25
CA LYS A 75 38.04 -14.73 -9.70
C LYS A 75 36.59 -15.04 -10.15
N TYR A 76 36.03 -16.18 -9.73
CA TYR A 76 34.60 -16.47 -9.88
C TYR A 76 33.78 -15.65 -8.87
N LEU A 77 32.63 -15.14 -9.30
CA LEU A 77 31.73 -14.39 -8.44
C LEU A 77 30.63 -15.32 -7.92
N GLN A 78 30.25 -15.14 -6.66
CA GLN A 78 29.13 -15.82 -6.03
C GLN A 78 28.31 -14.81 -5.23
N ILE A 79 26.99 -14.93 -5.34
CA ILE A 79 26.03 -14.15 -4.55
C ILE A 79 25.47 -15.07 -3.47
N GLU A 80 25.55 -14.63 -2.23
CA GLU A 80 24.83 -15.24 -1.12
C GLU A 80 23.62 -14.38 -0.76
N TYR A 81 22.49 -14.98 -0.42
CA TYR A 81 21.28 -14.26 0.01
C TYR A 81 20.57 -14.94 1.18
N ASN A 82 19.90 -14.16 2.03
CA ASN A 82 19.09 -14.66 3.13
C ASN A 82 17.71 -15.12 2.62
N PRO A 83 17.39 -16.44 2.70
CA PRO A 83 16.14 -16.98 2.16
C PRO A 83 14.91 -16.67 3.03
N PHE A 84 15.08 -16.15 4.25
CA PHE A 84 13.99 -15.78 5.16
C PHE A 84 13.51 -14.33 4.98
N GLN A 85 14.13 -13.57 4.07
CA GLN A 85 13.65 -12.25 3.69
C GLN A 85 12.35 -12.35 2.86
N LYS A 86 11.58 -11.26 2.84
CA LYS A 86 10.39 -11.19 1.97
C LYS A 86 10.78 -11.33 0.49
N PRO A 87 9.95 -11.91 -0.38
CA PRO A 87 10.25 -12.06 -1.81
C PRO A 87 10.70 -10.76 -2.48
N GLU A 88 10.04 -9.63 -2.21
CA GLU A 88 10.43 -8.34 -2.77
C GLU A 88 11.82 -7.88 -2.30
N ARG A 89 12.21 -8.24 -1.07
CA ARG A 89 13.54 -7.92 -0.53
C ARG A 89 14.60 -8.80 -1.16
N ILE A 90 14.34 -10.12 -1.30
CA ILE A 90 15.24 -11.06 -1.98
C ILE A 90 15.51 -10.60 -3.40
N ASN A 91 14.46 -10.29 -4.17
CA ASN A 91 14.59 -9.87 -5.57
C ASN A 91 15.40 -8.58 -5.72
N PHE A 92 15.12 -7.57 -4.89
CA PHE A 92 15.90 -6.34 -4.90
C PHE A 92 17.37 -6.58 -4.52
N SER A 93 17.61 -7.35 -3.46
CA SER A 93 18.94 -7.69 -2.98
C SER A 93 19.77 -8.43 -4.02
N LEU A 94 19.22 -9.46 -4.67
CA LEU A 94 19.91 -10.16 -5.76
C LEU A 94 20.19 -9.23 -6.94
N SER A 95 19.22 -8.40 -7.33
CA SER A 95 19.41 -7.43 -8.43
C SER A 95 20.48 -6.40 -8.11
N HIS A 96 20.61 -6.00 -6.84
CA HIS A 96 21.63 -5.10 -6.33
C HIS A 96 23.04 -5.73 -6.40
N GLU A 97 23.18 -6.99 -5.99
CA GLU A 97 24.46 -7.71 -6.13
C GLU A 97 24.85 -7.91 -7.60
N ILE A 98 23.88 -8.19 -8.49
CA ILE A 98 24.10 -8.21 -9.95
C ILE A 98 24.57 -6.83 -10.43
N GLY A 99 24.02 -5.75 -9.86
CA GLY A 99 24.48 -4.38 -10.11
C GLY A 99 25.96 -4.17 -9.83
N HIS A 100 26.50 -4.75 -8.75
CA HIS A 100 27.94 -4.73 -8.49
C HIS A 100 28.75 -5.42 -9.59
N ALA A 101 28.26 -6.55 -10.10
CA ALA A 101 28.92 -7.31 -11.16
C ALA A 101 28.94 -6.60 -12.53
N LEU A 102 28.19 -5.50 -12.69
CA LEU A 102 28.22 -4.65 -13.90
C LEU A 102 29.42 -3.70 -13.93
N PHE A 103 30.16 -3.56 -12.83
CA PHE A 103 31.44 -2.87 -12.80
C PHE A 103 32.56 -3.85 -13.16
N SER A 104 33.41 -3.47 -14.11
CA SER A 104 34.48 -4.33 -14.65
C SER A 104 35.49 -4.77 -13.58
N ASP A 105 35.80 -3.85 -12.66
CA ASP A 105 36.70 -4.02 -11.53
C ASP A 105 36.10 -4.81 -10.36
N CYS A 106 34.84 -5.26 -10.45
CA CYS A 106 34.18 -6.00 -9.37
C CYS A 106 34.94 -7.27 -8.94
N ARG A 107 35.74 -7.85 -9.84
CA ARG A 107 36.55 -9.06 -9.58
C ARG A 107 37.90 -8.77 -8.92
N ASP A 108 38.35 -7.52 -8.93
CA ASP A 108 39.71 -7.14 -8.53
C ASP A 108 39.78 -6.62 -7.08
N SER A 109 38.64 -6.40 -6.42
CA SER A 109 38.54 -6.00 -5.01
C SER A 109 37.48 -6.82 -4.27
N ILE A 110 37.75 -7.26 -3.03
CA ILE A 110 36.76 -7.92 -2.17
C ILE A 110 35.77 -6.87 -1.65
N ARG A 111 34.54 -6.82 -2.20
CA ARG A 111 33.49 -5.87 -1.79
C ARG A 111 32.69 -6.43 -0.61
N ASN A 112 33.20 -6.29 0.62
CA ASN A 112 32.48 -6.71 1.82
C ASN A 112 31.49 -5.64 2.31
N ARG A 113 30.18 -5.95 2.26
CA ARG A 113 29.08 -5.10 2.73
C ARG A 113 29.15 -4.70 4.22
N GLU A 114 29.91 -5.42 5.05
CA GLU A 114 29.92 -5.22 6.51
C GLU A 114 31.26 -4.74 7.12
N THR A 115 32.40 -4.85 6.42
CA THR A 115 33.72 -4.53 7.02
C THR A 115 34.39 -3.26 6.50
N GLU A 116 33.93 -2.65 5.40
CA GLU A 116 34.45 -1.36 4.94
C GLU A 116 33.41 -0.25 5.11
N ARG A 117 33.23 0.19 6.36
CA ARG A 117 32.76 1.55 6.66
C ARG A 117 33.87 2.57 6.30
N ASN A 118 34.36 2.55 5.07
CA ASN A 118 35.09 3.68 4.52
C ASN A 118 34.07 4.65 3.94
N VAL A 119 34.22 5.92 4.30
CA VAL A 119 33.25 7.02 4.16
C VAL A 119 32.92 7.37 2.67
N ASN A 120 33.39 6.60 1.69
CA ASN A 120 33.29 6.89 0.25
C ASN A 120 32.51 5.87 -0.62
N ASN A 121 31.88 4.82 -0.08
CA ASN A 121 31.20 3.80 -0.91
C ASN A 121 29.74 4.12 -1.30
N TRP A 122 29.16 5.23 -0.82
CA TRP A 122 27.75 5.54 -1.07
C TRP A 122 27.44 5.75 -2.57
N GLU A 123 28.40 6.28 -3.34
CA GLU A 123 28.25 6.50 -4.77
C GLU A 123 28.06 5.17 -5.53
N LEU A 124 28.88 4.17 -5.19
CA LEU A 124 28.81 2.83 -5.77
C LEU A 124 27.48 2.15 -5.41
N GLU A 125 27.11 2.18 -4.14
CA GLU A 125 25.84 1.63 -3.64
C GLU A 125 24.62 2.27 -4.31
N PHE A 126 24.68 3.59 -4.53
CA PHE A 126 23.65 4.32 -5.24
C PHE A 126 23.50 3.84 -6.69
N LEU A 127 24.60 3.69 -7.43
CA LEU A 127 24.56 3.18 -8.81
C LEU A 127 24.11 1.71 -8.88
N CYS A 128 24.44 0.89 -7.88
CA CYS A 128 23.93 -0.48 -7.78
C CYS A 128 22.41 -0.49 -7.54
N ASN A 129 21.86 0.45 -6.77
CA ASN A 129 20.41 0.62 -6.63
C ASN A 129 19.74 1.05 -7.95
N VAL A 130 20.41 1.89 -8.76
CA VAL A 130 19.94 2.25 -10.11
C VAL A 130 19.89 1.01 -11.01
N ALA A 131 20.96 0.22 -11.03
CA ALA A 131 21.01 -1.03 -11.80
C ALA A 131 19.93 -2.03 -11.34
N ALA A 132 19.80 -2.21 -10.02
CA ALA A 132 18.80 -3.11 -9.43
C ALA A 132 17.38 -2.72 -9.82
N SER A 133 17.09 -1.41 -9.88
CA SER A 133 15.77 -0.91 -10.28
C SER A 133 15.48 -1.17 -11.77
N GLU A 134 16.48 -1.04 -12.65
CA GLU A 134 16.33 -1.36 -14.08
C GLU A 134 16.16 -2.87 -14.30
N ILE A 135 16.83 -3.72 -13.52
CA ILE A 135 16.68 -5.19 -13.56
C ILE A 135 15.30 -5.61 -13.05
N LEU A 136 14.89 -5.11 -11.89
CA LEU A 136 13.64 -5.51 -11.24
C LEU A 136 12.41 -4.99 -11.98
N LEU A 137 12.51 -3.78 -12.55
CA LEU A 137 11.44 -3.11 -13.28
C LEU A 137 11.93 -2.68 -14.68
N PRO A 138 12.13 -3.64 -15.61
CA PRO A 138 12.66 -3.39 -16.95
C PRO A 138 11.93 -2.27 -17.68
N TYR A 139 12.65 -1.26 -18.19
CA TYR A 139 12.00 -0.10 -18.82
C TYR A 139 11.07 -0.52 -19.96
N ALA A 140 11.54 -1.41 -20.83
CA ALA A 140 10.82 -1.86 -22.02
C ALA A 140 9.46 -2.50 -21.71
N TYR A 141 9.35 -3.23 -20.59
CA TYR A 141 8.13 -3.91 -20.20
C TYR A 141 7.29 -3.06 -19.23
N PHE A 142 7.94 -2.38 -18.28
CA PHE A 142 7.27 -1.63 -17.21
C PHE A 142 6.59 -0.35 -17.70
N SER A 143 7.18 0.34 -18.70
CA SER A 143 6.58 1.55 -19.28
C SER A 143 5.22 1.26 -19.91
N GLU A 144 5.12 0.22 -20.74
CA GLU A 144 3.88 -0.20 -21.37
C GLU A 144 2.81 -0.57 -20.33
N GLU A 145 3.20 -1.30 -19.28
CA GLU A 145 2.29 -1.69 -18.20
C GLU A 145 1.69 -0.48 -17.47
N VAL A 146 2.52 0.49 -17.09
CA VAL A 146 2.06 1.69 -16.34
C VAL A 146 1.19 2.58 -17.20
N ASN A 147 1.53 2.75 -18.48
CA ASN A 147 0.80 3.67 -19.36
C ASN A 147 -0.56 3.12 -19.80
N LYS A 148 -0.81 1.80 -19.66
CA LYS A 148 -2.12 1.15 -19.91
C LYS A 148 -3.14 1.32 -18.79
N VAL A 149 -2.71 1.66 -17.57
CA VAL A 149 -3.60 1.74 -16.40
C VAL A 149 -3.89 3.18 -15.98
N GLU A 150 -4.94 3.36 -15.20
CA GLU A 150 -5.18 4.61 -14.47
C GLU A 150 -4.19 4.70 -13.30
N LEU A 151 -3.63 5.88 -13.05
CA LEU A 151 -2.63 6.11 -12.01
C LEU A 151 -3.27 6.22 -10.61
N THR A 152 -3.81 5.11 -10.12
CA THR A 152 -4.47 4.99 -8.81
C THR A 152 -3.65 4.14 -7.84
N ILE A 153 -3.91 4.26 -6.53
CA ILE A 153 -3.19 3.45 -5.53
C ILE A 153 -3.45 1.95 -5.70
N GLU A 154 -4.66 1.57 -6.10
CA GLU A 154 -5.04 0.18 -6.29
C GLU A 154 -4.27 -0.48 -7.44
N GLU A 155 -4.16 0.19 -8.59
CA GLU A 155 -3.40 -0.32 -9.72
C GLU A 155 -1.91 -0.41 -9.39
N LEU A 156 -1.36 0.57 -8.68
CA LEU A 156 0.04 0.55 -8.26
C LEU A 156 0.34 -0.54 -7.23
N ILE A 157 -0.58 -0.86 -6.32
CA ILE A 157 -0.48 -2.02 -5.42
C ILE A 157 -0.53 -3.33 -6.22
N LYS A 158 -1.42 -3.45 -7.20
CA LYS A 158 -1.48 -4.63 -8.07
C LYS A 158 -0.17 -4.84 -8.84
N ILE A 159 0.38 -3.77 -9.41
CA ILE A 159 1.67 -3.80 -10.11
C ILE A 159 2.80 -4.19 -9.12
N SER A 160 2.85 -3.60 -7.93
CA SER A 160 3.83 -3.96 -6.88
C SER A 160 3.82 -5.46 -6.56
N ASN A 161 2.63 -6.06 -6.39
CA ASN A 161 2.48 -7.49 -6.16
C ASN A 161 2.87 -8.32 -7.39
N LYS A 162 2.47 -7.90 -8.61
CA LYS A 162 2.80 -8.60 -9.87
C LYS A 162 4.30 -8.70 -10.09
N TYR A 163 5.05 -7.65 -9.77
CA TYR A 163 6.50 -7.60 -9.94
C TYR A 163 7.30 -8.12 -8.73
N ASN A 164 6.64 -8.44 -7.61
CA ASN A 164 7.30 -8.67 -6.32
C ASN A 164 8.34 -7.56 -6.03
N ALA A 165 7.90 -6.31 -6.11
CA ALA A 165 8.73 -5.13 -5.88
C ALA A 165 8.08 -4.24 -4.81
N SER A 166 8.87 -3.50 -4.04
CA SER A 166 8.33 -2.58 -3.04
C SER A 166 7.53 -1.45 -3.68
N LEU A 167 6.50 -0.95 -2.99
CA LEU A 167 5.73 0.21 -3.45
C LEU A 167 6.61 1.44 -3.68
N GLU A 168 7.64 1.64 -2.86
CA GLU A 168 8.62 2.71 -3.03
C GLU A 168 9.35 2.60 -4.37
N ALA A 169 9.80 1.40 -4.76
CA ALA A 169 10.41 1.16 -6.07
C ALA A 169 9.41 1.36 -7.22
N ILE A 170 8.17 0.92 -7.05
CA ILE A 170 7.10 1.13 -8.04
C ILE A 170 6.85 2.62 -8.27
N PHE A 171 6.61 3.40 -7.22
CA PHE A 171 6.34 4.84 -7.36
C PHE A 171 7.50 5.58 -8.02
N LEU A 172 8.73 5.30 -7.60
CA LEU A 172 9.93 5.86 -8.21
C LEU A 172 9.96 5.55 -9.71
N ARG A 173 9.77 4.28 -10.09
CA ARG A 173 9.82 3.87 -11.49
C ARG A 173 8.67 4.45 -12.31
N VAL A 174 7.47 4.54 -11.75
CA VAL A 174 6.31 5.19 -12.38
C VAL A 174 6.65 6.64 -12.73
N THR A 175 7.28 7.40 -11.83
CA THR A 175 7.69 8.78 -12.15
C THR A 175 8.73 8.85 -13.28
N GLU A 176 9.52 7.80 -13.51
CA GLU A 176 10.50 7.78 -14.61
C GLU A 176 9.88 7.46 -15.98
N VAL A 177 8.85 6.61 -16.02
CA VAL A 177 8.31 6.04 -17.27
C VAL A 177 6.91 6.52 -17.67
N SER A 178 6.20 7.17 -16.75
CA SER A 178 4.82 7.60 -16.97
C SER A 178 4.73 8.67 -18.06
N GLU A 179 3.83 8.45 -19.01
CA GLU A 179 3.41 9.42 -20.03
C GLU A 179 2.28 10.34 -19.54
N LYS A 180 1.86 10.16 -18.29
CA LYS A 180 0.89 11.03 -17.60
C LYS A 180 1.62 11.85 -16.52
N PRO A 181 1.21 13.09 -16.26
CA PRO A 181 1.81 13.90 -15.21
C PRO A 181 1.54 13.28 -13.84
N CYS A 182 2.60 12.89 -13.14
CA CYS A 182 2.52 12.42 -11.77
C CYS A 182 3.76 12.83 -10.95
N ALA A 183 3.63 12.75 -9.62
CA ALA A 183 4.72 12.94 -8.69
C ALA A 183 4.55 12.05 -7.45
N VAL A 184 5.63 11.83 -6.71
CA VAL A 184 5.59 11.12 -5.43
C VAL A 184 6.43 11.83 -4.39
N ILE A 185 5.87 11.97 -3.21
CA ILE A 185 6.53 12.45 -2.00
C ILE A 185 6.73 11.27 -1.06
N PHE A 186 7.93 11.12 -0.54
CA PHE A 186 8.21 10.22 0.58
C PHE A 186 8.50 11.02 1.83
N GLY A 187 7.93 10.60 2.95
CA GLY A 187 8.19 11.23 4.23
C GLY A 187 7.98 10.29 5.41
N HIS A 188 8.37 10.78 6.58
CA HIS A 188 8.22 10.08 7.85
C HIS A 188 7.53 10.95 8.90
N PHE A 189 6.84 10.31 9.85
CA PHE A 189 6.20 11.01 10.96
C PHE A 189 7.24 11.35 12.03
N GLY A 190 7.41 12.65 12.31
CA GLY A 190 8.26 13.18 13.37
C GLY A 190 7.57 13.23 14.75
N SER A 191 8.25 13.84 15.74
CA SER A 191 7.84 13.86 17.15
C SER A 191 6.44 14.43 17.41
N GLU A 192 6.00 15.40 16.61
CA GLU A 192 4.66 16.02 16.72
C GLU A 192 3.64 15.40 15.75
N LYS A 193 3.88 14.18 15.26
CA LYS A 193 3.14 13.53 14.17
C LYS A 193 3.09 14.33 12.87
N LYS A 194 3.94 15.35 12.72
CA LYS A 194 4.14 16.07 11.44
C LYS A 194 4.86 15.18 10.46
N ILE A 195 4.46 15.22 9.19
CA ILE A 195 5.17 14.50 8.13
C ILE A 195 6.38 15.35 7.73
N ILE A 196 7.58 14.78 7.89
CA ILE A 196 8.87 15.33 7.49
C ILE A 196 9.20 14.74 6.12
N LEU A 197 9.54 15.60 5.16
CA LEU A 197 9.93 15.21 3.82
C LEU A 197 11.27 14.45 3.84
N ASP A 198 11.28 13.23 3.30
CA ASP A 198 12.51 12.49 3.01
C ASP A 198 13.06 12.93 1.65
N TYR A 199 12.24 12.78 0.61
CA TYR A 199 12.57 13.19 -0.75
C TYR A 199 11.32 13.25 -1.63
N PHE A 200 11.44 13.91 -2.79
CA PHE A 200 10.38 14.15 -3.75
C PHE A 200 10.85 13.83 -5.16
N LYS A 201 10.00 13.22 -5.98
CA LYS A 201 10.25 12.91 -7.39
C LYS A 201 9.06 13.24 -8.26
N THR A 202 9.33 13.74 -9.46
CA THR A 202 8.32 14.12 -10.45
C THR A 202 8.57 13.38 -11.75
N SER A 203 7.47 13.09 -12.46
CA SER A 203 7.55 12.77 -13.88
C SER A 203 7.96 13.98 -14.71
N LYS A 204 8.44 13.71 -15.93
CA LYS A 204 8.86 14.76 -16.88
C LYS A 204 7.75 15.75 -17.20
N LEU A 205 6.49 15.30 -17.17
CA LEU A 205 5.32 16.10 -17.54
C LEU A 205 4.68 16.84 -16.34
N PHE A 206 5.21 16.65 -15.12
CA PHE A 206 4.64 17.28 -13.93
C PHE A 206 5.22 18.69 -13.72
N HIS A 207 4.57 19.71 -14.29
CA HIS A 207 5.01 21.12 -14.25
C HIS A 207 4.30 21.99 -13.18
N TYR A 208 3.68 21.34 -12.21
CA TYR A 208 2.87 21.97 -11.16
C TYR A 208 3.70 22.45 -9.96
N PHE A 209 4.89 21.87 -9.75
CA PHE A 209 5.73 22.21 -8.61
C PHE A 209 6.39 23.59 -8.75
N ASN A 210 6.36 24.37 -7.68
CA ASN A 210 7.07 25.65 -7.59
C ASN A 210 8.43 25.45 -6.91
N VAL A 211 9.50 25.44 -7.71
CA VAL A 211 10.89 25.22 -7.26
C VAL A 211 11.37 26.27 -6.25
N GLN A 212 10.74 27.45 -6.19
CA GLN A 212 11.12 28.52 -5.26
C GLN A 212 10.53 28.38 -3.85
N LYS A 213 9.62 27.43 -3.61
CA LYS A 213 9.00 27.21 -2.30
C LYS A 213 9.38 25.87 -1.71
N ASP A 214 9.61 25.85 -0.41
CA ASP A 214 9.74 24.60 0.34
C ASP A 214 8.46 23.77 0.21
N LEU A 215 8.64 22.47 0.01
CA LEU A 215 7.54 21.52 -0.02
C LEU A 215 7.11 21.20 1.41
N ILE A 216 5.95 21.75 1.80
CA ILE A 216 5.37 21.55 3.13
C ILE A 216 4.06 20.78 2.97
N ILE A 217 3.92 19.69 3.73
CA ILE A 217 2.70 18.87 3.73
C ILE A 217 1.68 19.50 4.69
N PRO A 218 0.51 19.97 4.20
CA PRO A 218 -0.49 20.62 5.02
C PRO A 218 -0.99 19.72 6.15
N LYS A 219 -1.16 20.26 7.37
CA LYS A 219 -1.57 19.47 8.56
C LYS A 219 -2.93 18.77 8.44
N ASN A 220 -3.80 19.29 7.59
CA ASN A 220 -5.12 18.74 7.29
C ASN A 220 -5.13 17.78 6.09
N SER A 221 -3.97 17.44 5.54
CA SER A 221 -3.88 16.53 4.40
C SER A 221 -4.31 15.11 4.76
N VAL A 222 -4.96 14.43 3.83
CA VAL A 222 -5.34 13.01 3.96
C VAL A 222 -4.12 12.10 4.20
N ALA A 223 -2.91 12.54 3.86
CA ALA A 223 -1.67 11.82 4.13
C ALA A 223 -1.47 11.47 5.62
N TYR A 224 -2.01 12.29 6.54
CA TYR A 224 -1.93 12.06 7.98
C TYR A 224 -2.78 10.85 8.46
N GLU A 225 -3.62 10.29 7.60
CA GLU A 225 -4.37 9.06 7.89
C GLU A 225 -3.53 7.79 7.72
N CYS A 226 -2.40 7.85 7.00
CA CYS A 226 -1.58 6.70 6.62
C CYS A 226 -0.48 6.34 7.64
N ILE A 227 -0.87 6.17 8.91
CA ILE A 227 0.07 5.98 10.03
C ILE A 227 0.60 4.54 10.21
N SER A 228 -0.02 3.56 9.56
CA SER A 228 0.39 2.14 9.63
C SER A 228 0.69 1.61 8.21
N PRO A 229 1.69 0.72 8.05
CA PRO A 229 2.00 0.13 6.76
C PRO A 229 0.77 -0.46 6.04
N GLY A 230 0.60 -0.08 4.78
CA GLY A 230 -0.51 -0.51 3.93
C GLY A 230 -1.82 0.21 4.16
N TRP A 231 -1.94 1.12 5.13
CA TRP A 231 -3.12 1.98 5.23
C TRP A 231 -3.13 3.00 4.10
N THR A 232 -4.25 3.14 3.41
CA THR A 232 -4.42 4.12 2.33
C THR A 232 -5.43 5.21 2.69
N SER A 233 -5.27 6.35 2.06
CA SER A 233 -6.23 7.44 2.03
C SER A 233 -6.14 8.17 0.70
N ARG A 234 -7.24 8.81 0.30
CA ARG A 234 -7.29 9.63 -0.91
C ARG A 234 -8.06 10.92 -0.71
N GLY A 235 -7.75 11.90 -1.54
CA GLY A 235 -8.43 13.18 -1.53
C GLY A 235 -8.07 14.03 -2.74
N ILE A 236 -8.79 15.13 -2.93
CA ILE A 236 -8.41 16.20 -3.84
C ILE A 236 -7.99 17.38 -2.98
N GLU A 237 -6.75 17.85 -3.14
CA GLU A 237 -6.19 18.92 -2.32
C GLU A 237 -5.50 19.98 -3.19
N LYS A 238 -5.45 21.21 -2.67
CA LYS A 238 -4.71 22.34 -3.26
C LYS A 238 -3.58 22.73 -2.32
N TRP A 239 -2.35 22.65 -2.79
CA TRP A 239 -1.18 23.01 -1.99
C TRP A 239 -0.45 24.20 -2.61
N GLN A 240 0.04 25.11 -1.77
CA GLN A 240 0.80 26.28 -2.23
C GLN A 240 2.09 25.88 -2.97
N SER A 241 2.74 24.79 -2.56
CA SER A 241 3.94 24.25 -3.22
C SER A 241 3.65 23.75 -4.64
N PHE A 242 2.38 23.53 -4.98
CA PHE A 242 1.91 23.10 -6.30
C PHE A 242 1.02 24.15 -6.99
N LYS A 243 1.34 25.43 -6.83
CA LYS A 243 0.61 26.57 -7.43
C LYS A 243 -0.90 26.62 -7.10
N ASN A 244 -1.32 25.97 -6.01
CA ASN A 244 -2.73 25.79 -5.62
C ASN A 244 -3.61 25.07 -6.65
N GLU A 245 -2.99 24.26 -7.50
CA GLU A 245 -3.70 23.41 -8.47
C GLU A 245 -4.42 22.25 -7.77
N GLU A 246 -5.55 21.80 -8.32
CA GLU A 246 -6.25 20.62 -7.78
C GLU A 246 -5.48 19.36 -8.14
N LEU A 247 -4.98 18.67 -7.12
CA LEU A 247 -4.28 17.40 -7.26
C LEU A 247 -5.08 16.29 -6.57
N LYS A 248 -5.22 15.16 -7.24
CA LYS A 248 -5.58 13.89 -6.62
C LYS A 248 -4.39 13.37 -5.82
N LEU A 249 -4.63 13.08 -4.56
CA LEU A 249 -3.66 12.47 -3.65
C LEU A 249 -4.06 11.02 -3.41
N TYR A 250 -3.07 10.15 -3.54
CA TYR A 250 -3.12 8.74 -3.22
C TYR A 250 -2.03 8.46 -2.18
N CYS A 251 -2.43 8.32 -0.93
CA CYS A 251 -1.50 8.15 0.18
C CYS A 251 -1.45 6.69 0.62
N ILE A 252 -0.27 6.24 1.02
CA ILE A 252 -0.08 4.89 1.59
C ILE A 252 0.98 4.88 2.69
N GLY A 253 0.69 4.22 3.81
CA GLY A 253 1.66 3.96 4.85
C GLY A 253 2.69 2.94 4.37
N LEU A 254 3.98 3.21 4.56
CA LEU A 254 5.08 2.36 4.13
C LEU A 254 5.68 1.59 5.29
N SER A 255 6.30 0.46 4.98
CA SER A 255 7.10 -0.29 5.95
C SER A 255 8.31 0.51 6.44
N HIS A 256 8.71 0.28 7.68
CA HIS A 256 9.89 0.91 8.29
C HIS A 256 11.18 0.56 7.53
N LEU A 257 12.14 1.48 7.52
CA LEU A 257 13.50 1.18 7.08
C LEU A 257 14.27 0.51 8.22
N LYS A 258 15.16 -0.42 7.87
CA LYS A 258 15.84 -1.40 8.74
C LYS A 258 16.41 -0.90 10.08
N LYS A 259 16.69 0.40 10.23
CA LYS A 259 17.35 0.99 11.41
C LYS A 259 16.46 1.95 12.21
N GLU A 260 15.33 2.39 11.67
CA GLU A 260 14.46 3.37 12.34
C GLU A 260 13.00 2.91 12.29
N LYS A 261 12.38 2.70 13.45
CA LYS A 261 10.94 2.43 13.58
C LYS A 261 10.10 3.70 13.39
N LYS A 262 10.45 4.54 12.41
CA LYS A 262 9.65 5.70 12.05
C LYS A 262 8.51 5.25 11.15
N GLN A 263 7.29 5.68 11.44
CA GLN A 263 6.16 5.51 10.52
C GLN A 263 6.49 6.33 9.26
N ARG A 264 6.25 5.73 8.09
CA ARG A 264 6.57 6.33 6.79
C ARG A 264 5.32 6.39 5.92
N VAL A 265 5.27 7.34 5.00
CA VAL A 265 4.17 7.54 4.07
C VAL A 265 4.71 7.90 2.69
N ALA A 266 4.08 7.34 1.65
CA ALA A 266 4.17 7.85 0.29
C ALA A 266 2.90 8.63 -0.04
N ILE A 267 3.05 9.77 -0.69
CA ILE A 267 1.96 10.61 -1.20
C ILE A 267 2.16 10.69 -2.71
N PHE A 268 1.35 9.95 -3.45
CA PHE A 268 1.37 9.95 -4.90
C PHE A 268 0.35 10.96 -5.43
N LEU A 269 0.79 11.81 -6.35
CA LEU A 269 0.10 13.01 -6.81
C LEU A 269 -0.18 12.89 -8.31
N VAL A 270 -1.42 13.14 -8.70
CA VAL A 270 -1.85 13.20 -10.10
C VAL A 270 -2.73 14.44 -10.27
N PRO A 271 -2.54 15.26 -11.32
CA PRO A 271 -3.44 16.38 -11.61
C PRO A 271 -4.87 15.91 -11.86
N VAL A 272 -5.85 16.71 -11.45
CA VAL A 272 -7.26 16.48 -11.80
C VAL A 272 -7.47 16.80 -13.29
N GLU A 273 -8.00 15.85 -14.06
CA GLU A 273 -8.32 16.07 -15.48
C GLU A 273 -9.64 16.83 -15.64
N ILE A 274 -9.78 17.59 -16.74
CA ILE A 274 -11.02 18.30 -17.06
C ILE A 274 -12.12 17.27 -17.37
N GLY A 275 -13.21 17.27 -16.58
CA GLY A 275 -14.32 16.30 -16.69
C GLY A 275 -14.32 15.21 -15.62
N ASP A 276 -13.31 15.20 -14.76
CA ASP A 276 -13.20 14.32 -13.59
C ASP A 276 -14.15 14.81 -12.48
N ASN A 277 -15.45 14.64 -12.72
CA ASN A 277 -16.51 14.91 -11.75
C ASN A 277 -16.54 13.82 -10.66
N SER A 278 -15.39 13.56 -10.03
CA SER A 278 -15.25 12.58 -8.95
C SER A 278 -15.75 13.11 -7.60
N LYS A 279 -16.30 14.33 -7.55
CA LYS A 279 -16.88 14.90 -6.34
C LYS A 279 -18.27 14.26 -6.12
N ASP A 280 -18.28 13.35 -5.15
CA ASP A 280 -19.38 13.05 -4.21
C ASP A 280 -20.25 11.81 -4.40
N ASN A 281 -20.27 11.13 -5.57
CA ASN A 281 -21.16 9.97 -5.76
C ASN A 281 -20.45 8.63 -5.98
N LYS A 282 -19.43 8.29 -5.17
CA LYS A 282 -18.80 6.96 -5.23
C LYS A 282 -18.51 6.41 -3.83
N ILE A 283 -18.60 5.08 -3.71
CA ILE A 283 -18.08 4.37 -2.54
C ILE A 283 -16.56 4.52 -2.55
N ILE A 284 -16.00 5.00 -1.44
CA ILE A 284 -14.54 5.09 -1.25
C ILE A 284 -14.07 3.74 -0.72
N ILE A 285 -13.09 3.13 -1.38
CA ILE A 285 -12.43 1.91 -0.89
C ILE A 285 -11.08 2.31 -0.32
N GLU A 286 -10.77 1.94 0.91
CA GLU A 286 -9.44 2.17 1.48
C GLU A 286 -8.89 0.91 2.13
N TYR A 287 -7.57 0.73 2.06
CA TYR A 287 -6.90 -0.26 2.89
C TYR A 287 -6.76 0.27 4.33
N GLY A 288 -7.19 -0.51 5.31
CA GLY A 288 -7.21 -0.12 6.72
C GLY A 288 -8.13 -0.98 7.58
N ASP A 289 -8.29 -0.56 8.83
CA ASP A 289 -9.14 -1.23 9.81
C ASP A 289 -10.41 -0.40 10.06
N ALA A 290 -11.57 -0.89 9.60
CA ALA A 290 -12.87 -0.23 9.82
C ALA A 290 -13.24 -0.09 11.31
N THR A 291 -12.59 -0.80 12.23
CA THR A 291 -12.78 -0.60 13.67
C THR A 291 -12.04 0.64 14.19
N LYS A 292 -11.16 1.23 13.39
CA LYS A 292 -10.41 2.46 13.69
C LYS A 292 -10.67 3.47 12.55
N PRO A 293 -11.92 3.97 12.40
CA PRO A 293 -12.28 4.82 11.28
C PRO A 293 -11.47 6.11 11.29
N ARG A 294 -11.06 6.55 10.10
CA ARG A 294 -10.20 7.73 9.87
C ARG A 294 -11.00 8.88 9.26
N GLY A 295 -10.48 10.09 9.40
CA GLY A 295 -11.13 11.33 8.97
C GLY A 295 -11.71 12.16 10.10
N SER A 296 -12.07 13.40 9.78
CA SER A 296 -12.66 14.39 10.70
C SER A 296 -14.19 14.26 10.81
N GLY A 297 -14.76 14.90 11.84
CA GLY A 297 -16.20 14.94 12.06
C GLY A 297 -16.77 13.65 12.66
N ASN A 298 -18.10 13.60 12.74
CA ASN A 298 -18.83 12.46 13.29
C ASN A 298 -18.66 11.23 12.40
N LYS A 299 -18.40 10.08 13.02
CA LYS A 299 -18.15 8.81 12.33
C LYS A 299 -19.09 7.73 12.83
N ILE A 300 -19.72 6.99 11.92
CA ILE A 300 -20.55 5.84 12.23
C ILE A 300 -19.86 4.56 11.73
N ILE A 301 -19.49 3.67 12.65
CA ILE A 301 -19.10 2.30 12.29
C ILE A 301 -20.36 1.46 12.14
N ALA A 302 -20.68 1.02 10.93
CA ALA A 302 -21.84 0.16 10.70
C ALA A 302 -21.43 -1.32 10.58
N GLN A 303 -22.21 -2.19 11.20
CA GLN A 303 -21.99 -3.65 11.16
C GLN A 303 -23.29 -4.43 11.00
N ILE A 304 -23.20 -5.58 10.35
CA ILE A 304 -24.30 -6.55 10.32
C ILE A 304 -24.16 -7.49 11.53
N VAL A 305 -25.24 -7.61 12.28
CA VAL A 305 -25.40 -8.59 13.35
C VAL A 305 -26.43 -9.64 12.94
N ASN A 306 -26.34 -10.80 13.60
CA ASN A 306 -27.20 -11.96 13.31
C ASN A 306 -28.20 -12.22 14.44
N THR A 307 -29.29 -12.91 14.13
CA THR A 307 -30.37 -13.22 15.09
C THR A 307 -29.95 -14.08 16.28
N SER A 308 -28.74 -14.67 16.31
CA SER A 308 -28.22 -15.33 17.52
C SER A 308 -27.57 -14.35 18.51
N GLY A 309 -27.20 -13.15 18.07
CA GLY A 309 -26.48 -12.15 18.86
C GLY A 309 -25.03 -12.52 19.20
N ALA A 310 -24.46 -13.53 18.53
CA ALA A 310 -23.09 -13.95 18.75
C ALA A 310 -22.08 -13.03 18.03
N MET A 311 -20.97 -12.69 18.71
CA MET A 311 -19.84 -11.89 18.18
C MET A 311 -18.48 -12.60 18.41
N GLY A 312 -18.44 -13.91 18.14
CA GLY A 312 -17.27 -14.76 18.45
C GLY A 312 -16.14 -14.74 17.41
N PHE A 313 -16.32 -14.07 16.27
CA PHE A 313 -15.39 -14.10 15.13
C PHE A 313 -15.52 -12.83 14.27
N GLY A 314 -14.58 -12.66 13.34
CA GLY A 314 -14.68 -11.64 12.29
C GLY A 314 -14.68 -10.20 12.80
N PHE A 315 -15.26 -9.31 12.02
CA PHE A 315 -15.31 -7.87 12.32
C PHE A 315 -15.96 -7.55 13.67
N GLY A 316 -17.10 -8.17 13.99
CA GLY A 316 -17.81 -7.94 15.26
C GLY A 316 -16.95 -8.28 16.49
N LYS A 317 -16.13 -9.34 16.42
CA LYS A 317 -15.16 -9.67 17.47
C LYS A 317 -14.12 -8.57 17.63
N SER A 318 -13.46 -8.17 16.53
CA SER A 318 -12.43 -7.11 16.56
C SER A 318 -13.01 -5.79 17.07
N LEU A 319 -14.21 -5.43 16.62
CA LEU A 319 -14.91 -4.22 17.06
C LEU A 319 -15.22 -4.26 18.56
N SER A 320 -15.70 -5.40 19.07
CA SER A 320 -15.97 -5.58 20.51
C SER A 320 -14.71 -5.61 21.38
N LYS A 321 -13.57 -6.07 20.82
CA LYS A 321 -12.26 -6.01 21.49
C LYS A 321 -11.80 -4.56 21.64
N ASN A 322 -11.99 -3.73 20.61
CA ASN A 322 -11.62 -2.31 20.65
C ASN A 322 -12.62 -1.48 21.47
N TYR A 323 -13.91 -1.84 21.45
CA TYR A 323 -14.97 -1.12 22.16
C TYR A 323 -15.90 -2.11 22.89
N PRO A 324 -15.61 -2.45 24.16
CA PRO A 324 -16.40 -3.41 24.93
C PRO A 324 -17.90 -3.07 25.05
N ILE A 325 -18.24 -1.77 25.01
CA ILE A 325 -19.63 -1.29 25.00
C ILE A 325 -20.47 -1.89 23.86
N VAL A 326 -19.84 -2.23 22.72
CA VAL A 326 -20.52 -2.81 21.55
C VAL A 326 -21.16 -4.15 21.87
N LYS A 327 -20.49 -4.98 22.69
CA LYS A 327 -21.04 -6.27 23.13
C LYS A 327 -22.14 -6.08 24.16
N LYS A 328 -21.91 -5.21 25.15
CA LYS A 328 -22.91 -4.87 26.16
C LYS A 328 -24.22 -4.39 25.52
N LYS A 329 -24.15 -3.46 24.56
CA LYS A 329 -25.31 -2.90 23.86
C LYS A 329 -26.05 -3.93 23.01
N LEU A 330 -25.33 -4.88 22.40
CA LEU A 330 -25.97 -5.98 21.66
C LEU A 330 -26.71 -6.93 22.61
N ASP A 331 -26.12 -7.23 23.77
CA ASP A 331 -26.74 -8.12 24.76
C ASP A 331 -27.98 -7.47 25.41
N GLU A 332 -27.93 -6.16 25.71
CA GLU A 332 -29.08 -5.36 26.14
C GLU A 332 -30.22 -5.41 25.10
N TRP A 333 -29.89 -5.15 23.83
CA TRP A 333 -30.88 -5.16 22.75
C TRP A 333 -31.52 -6.55 22.55
N LYS A 334 -30.72 -7.62 22.70
CA LYS A 334 -31.19 -9.01 22.57
C LYS A 334 -32.22 -9.41 23.62
N ILE A 335 -32.19 -8.81 24.81
CA ILE A 335 -33.18 -9.07 25.86
C ILE A 335 -34.57 -8.59 25.41
N ASN A 336 -34.64 -7.48 24.66
CA ASN A 336 -35.89 -6.97 24.09
C ASN A 336 -36.30 -7.75 22.83
N LYS A 337 -36.88 -8.94 23.02
CA LYS A 337 -37.33 -9.82 21.92
C LYS A 337 -38.31 -9.17 20.93
N LYS A 338 -39.05 -8.13 21.34
CA LYS A 338 -39.97 -7.40 20.45
C LYS A 338 -39.21 -6.55 19.42
N GLU A 339 -38.06 -6.01 19.81
CA GLU A 339 -37.22 -5.15 18.97
C GLU A 339 -36.05 -5.89 18.31
N PHE A 340 -35.61 -7.02 18.87
CA PHE A 340 -34.55 -7.84 18.30
C PHE A 340 -35.04 -8.72 17.14
N LYS A 341 -35.53 -8.09 16.07
CA LYS A 341 -36.07 -8.73 14.86
C LYS A 341 -35.40 -8.21 13.59
N LEU A 342 -35.39 -9.04 12.55
CA LEU A 342 -34.71 -8.71 11.28
C LEU A 342 -35.23 -7.36 10.72
N GLY A 343 -34.31 -6.54 10.21
CA GLY A 343 -34.60 -5.18 9.70
C GLY A 343 -34.65 -4.10 10.78
N ASN A 344 -34.50 -4.47 12.06
CA ASN A 344 -34.28 -3.52 13.14
C ASN A 344 -32.79 -3.23 13.33
N THR A 345 -32.54 -2.11 14.00
CA THR A 345 -31.23 -1.52 14.17
C THR A 345 -31.02 -1.12 15.63
N ASN A 346 -29.76 -1.04 16.04
CA ASN A 346 -29.35 -0.51 17.33
C ASN A 346 -28.24 0.51 17.13
N PHE A 347 -28.36 1.66 17.77
CA PHE A 347 -27.49 2.81 17.55
C PHE A 347 -27.07 3.39 18.90
N PHE A 348 -25.79 3.67 19.07
CA PHE A 348 -25.26 4.26 20.30
C PHE A 348 -23.93 4.96 20.08
N CYS A 349 -23.68 5.96 20.93
CA CYS A 349 -22.42 6.69 21.02
C CYS A 349 -21.37 5.84 21.75
N VAL A 350 -20.16 5.76 21.19
CA VAL A 350 -18.98 5.15 21.82
C VAL A 350 -18.11 6.22 22.46
N ASN A 351 -17.93 7.35 21.78
CA ASN A 351 -17.29 8.58 22.26
C ASN A 351 -17.82 9.79 21.45
N PRO A 352 -17.51 11.05 21.81
CA PRO A 352 -18.17 12.23 21.26
C PRO A 352 -18.26 12.34 19.73
N GLU A 353 -17.34 11.73 18.97
CA GLU A 353 -17.33 11.76 17.50
C GLU A 353 -17.44 10.37 16.86
N LEU A 354 -17.70 9.33 17.65
CA LEU A 354 -17.75 7.94 17.17
C LEU A 354 -18.99 7.22 17.66
N TYR A 355 -19.75 6.71 16.71
CA TYR A 355 -20.97 5.97 16.93
C TYR A 355 -20.88 4.58 16.29
N VAL A 356 -21.70 3.66 16.79
CA VAL A 356 -21.84 2.32 16.22
C VAL A 356 -23.28 2.09 15.82
N PHE A 357 -23.47 1.56 14.62
CA PHE A 357 -24.77 1.19 14.07
C PHE A 357 -24.81 -0.31 13.77
N GLN A 358 -25.62 -1.04 14.53
CA GLN A 358 -25.83 -2.48 14.38
C GLN A 358 -27.08 -2.74 13.56
N MET A 359 -26.95 -3.55 12.52
CA MET A 359 -28.02 -3.91 11.60
C MET A 359 -28.37 -5.39 11.74
N LEU A 360 -29.55 -5.73 12.25
CA LEU A 360 -29.99 -7.13 12.33
C LEU A 360 -30.49 -7.58 10.95
N ALA A 361 -29.56 -7.96 10.08
CA ALA A 361 -29.85 -8.32 8.69
C ALA A 361 -29.41 -9.75 8.33
N GLN A 362 -28.91 -10.52 9.30
CA GLN A 362 -28.46 -11.90 9.10
C GLN A 362 -29.32 -12.88 9.91
N GLU A 363 -29.96 -13.82 9.24
CA GLU A 363 -30.75 -14.88 9.88
C GLU A 363 -29.85 -16.06 10.25
N GLY A 364 -29.56 -16.21 11.55
CA GLY A 364 -28.67 -17.25 12.07
C GLY A 364 -27.22 -17.11 11.58
N LEU A 365 -26.44 -18.18 11.73
CA LEU A 365 -25.01 -18.20 11.35
C LEU A 365 -24.74 -18.95 10.03
N PHE A 366 -25.61 -19.89 9.68
CA PHE A 366 -25.39 -20.83 8.58
C PHE A 366 -26.58 -20.82 7.61
N PRO A 367 -26.34 -21.13 6.31
CA PRO A 367 -27.41 -21.26 5.33
C PRO A 367 -28.48 -22.25 5.78
N LYS A 368 -29.74 -22.00 5.42
CA LYS A 368 -30.88 -22.90 5.68
C LYS A 368 -31.70 -23.07 4.41
N LYS A 369 -32.06 -24.30 4.05
CA LYS A 369 -33.01 -24.63 2.96
C LYS A 369 -32.76 -23.79 1.68
N ASN A 370 -31.54 -23.86 1.14
CA ASN A 370 -31.09 -23.11 -0.05
C ASN A 370 -31.11 -21.58 0.04
N LYS A 371 -31.25 -20.99 1.24
CA LYS A 371 -31.15 -19.54 1.47
C LYS A 371 -29.84 -19.21 2.17
N ILE A 372 -29.15 -18.19 1.67
CA ILE A 372 -27.99 -17.59 2.36
C ILE A 372 -28.43 -16.98 3.70
N PRO A 373 -27.54 -16.77 4.69
CA PRO A 373 -27.92 -16.13 5.95
C PRO A 373 -28.32 -14.66 5.82
N LEU A 374 -27.71 -13.89 4.91
CA LEU A 374 -28.07 -12.48 4.68
C LEU A 374 -29.54 -12.35 4.21
N ARG A 375 -30.23 -11.32 4.67
CA ARG A 375 -31.56 -10.94 4.21
C ARG A 375 -31.48 -9.56 3.57
N TYR A 376 -31.49 -9.52 2.24
CA TYR A 376 -31.33 -8.27 1.48
C TYR A 376 -32.39 -7.22 1.81
N SER A 377 -33.67 -7.59 1.91
CA SER A 377 -34.73 -6.67 2.33
C SER A 377 -34.50 -6.11 3.73
N SER A 378 -34.03 -6.93 4.66
CA SER A 378 -33.69 -6.48 6.01
C SER A 378 -32.46 -5.56 6.02
N LEU A 379 -31.45 -5.85 5.19
CA LEU A 379 -30.30 -4.98 5.03
C LEU A 379 -30.71 -3.63 4.44
N GLN A 380 -31.56 -3.61 3.41
CA GLN A 380 -32.08 -2.38 2.81
C GLN A 380 -32.78 -1.50 3.85
N ASN A 381 -33.71 -2.07 4.61
CA ASN A 381 -34.42 -1.35 5.67
C ASN A 381 -33.46 -0.76 6.72
N CYS A 382 -32.40 -1.50 7.07
CA CYS A 382 -31.37 -1.01 7.98
C CYS A 382 -30.52 0.11 7.36
N LEU A 383 -30.17 0.02 6.07
CA LEU A 383 -29.41 1.05 5.37
C LEU A 383 -30.19 2.35 5.23
N SER A 384 -31.51 2.27 4.95
CA SER A 384 -32.38 3.45 4.96
C SER A 384 -32.33 4.18 6.31
N LYS A 385 -32.46 3.44 7.43
CA LYS A 385 -32.37 4.02 8.78
C LYS A 385 -30.98 4.56 9.12
N LEU A 386 -29.93 3.91 8.62
CA LEU A 386 -28.55 4.40 8.75
C LEU A 386 -28.38 5.73 8.02
N ALA A 387 -29.02 5.88 6.85
CA ALA A 387 -28.98 7.11 6.08
C ALA A 387 -29.57 8.29 6.87
N ASP A 388 -30.75 8.08 7.47
CA ASP A 388 -31.45 9.12 8.24
C ASP A 388 -30.57 9.63 9.39
N LEU A 389 -29.96 8.71 10.15
CA LEU A 389 -29.06 9.07 11.26
C LEU A 389 -27.74 9.71 10.78
N ALA A 390 -27.18 9.25 9.67
CA ALA A 390 -25.96 9.83 9.12
C ALA A 390 -26.18 11.28 8.68
N LEU A 391 -27.34 11.59 8.10
CA LEU A 391 -27.73 12.96 7.74
C LEU A 391 -27.97 13.81 8.99
N GLU A 392 -28.71 13.29 9.99
CA GLU A 392 -28.97 13.99 11.25
C GLU A 392 -27.68 14.39 11.97
N LEU A 393 -26.70 13.50 12.01
CA LEU A 393 -25.42 13.70 12.71
C LEU A 393 -24.36 14.36 11.84
N ASN A 394 -24.64 14.62 10.55
CA ASN A 394 -23.64 15.00 9.56
C ASN A 394 -22.39 14.09 9.63
N ALA A 395 -22.62 12.77 9.60
CA ALA A 395 -21.62 11.76 9.89
C ALA A 395 -21.19 10.95 8.65
N SER A 396 -19.91 10.62 8.57
CA SER A 396 -19.40 9.66 7.58
C SER A 396 -19.61 8.21 8.05
N ILE A 397 -19.87 7.32 7.10
CA ILE A 397 -20.08 5.90 7.35
C ILE A 397 -18.81 5.12 7.06
N HIS A 398 -18.42 4.26 7.99
CA HIS A 398 -17.23 3.43 7.90
C HIS A 398 -17.61 1.96 8.10
N ILE A 399 -17.31 1.14 7.10
CA ILE A 399 -17.73 -0.26 7.06
C ILE A 399 -16.61 -1.17 6.55
N PRO A 400 -16.52 -2.44 7.01
CA PRO A 400 -15.84 -3.46 6.24
C PRO A 400 -16.67 -3.84 5.00
N GLN A 401 -16.25 -4.85 4.24
CA GLN A 401 -17.15 -5.53 3.29
C GLN A 401 -18.26 -6.30 4.03
N ILE A 402 -19.29 -5.57 4.46
CA ILE A 402 -20.43 -6.11 5.21
C ILE A 402 -21.20 -7.14 4.37
N GLY A 403 -21.75 -8.16 5.02
CA GLY A 403 -22.69 -9.12 4.40
C GLY A 403 -22.08 -10.14 3.44
N ALA A 404 -20.92 -9.87 2.82
CA ALA A 404 -20.29 -10.77 1.86
C ALA A 404 -19.53 -11.95 2.51
N GLY A 405 -19.08 -11.79 3.76
CA GLY A 405 -18.35 -12.82 4.50
C GLY A 405 -19.23 -13.99 4.96
N GLN A 406 -19.47 -14.09 6.26
CA GLN A 406 -20.27 -15.20 6.80
C GLN A 406 -21.73 -15.20 6.38
N ALA A 407 -22.29 -14.02 6.08
CA ALA A 407 -23.67 -13.92 5.66
C ALA A 407 -23.89 -14.36 4.20
N LYS A 408 -22.80 -14.66 3.45
CA LYS A 408 -22.81 -15.21 2.08
C LYS A 408 -23.55 -14.35 1.04
N GLY A 409 -23.71 -13.05 1.31
CA GLY A 409 -24.24 -12.11 0.33
C GLY A 409 -23.30 -11.94 -0.86
N ASN A 410 -23.87 -11.69 -2.03
CA ASN A 410 -23.14 -11.15 -3.16
C ASN A 410 -22.80 -9.67 -2.88
N TRP A 411 -21.51 -9.35 -2.89
CA TRP A 411 -21.00 -8.00 -2.64
C TRP A 411 -21.43 -6.99 -3.71
N ASP A 412 -21.51 -7.37 -4.98
CA ASP A 412 -21.90 -6.45 -6.06
C ASP A 412 -23.34 -5.94 -5.85
N ILE A 413 -24.24 -6.81 -5.38
CA ILE A 413 -25.60 -6.42 -4.97
C ILE A 413 -25.55 -5.48 -3.77
N ILE A 414 -24.72 -5.77 -2.77
CA ILE A 414 -24.59 -4.92 -1.57
C ILE A 414 -24.01 -3.54 -1.94
N GLN A 415 -23.07 -3.46 -2.89
CA GLN A 415 -22.55 -2.20 -3.40
C GLN A 415 -23.64 -1.37 -4.07
N GLY A 416 -24.51 -1.99 -4.89
CA GLY A 416 -25.68 -1.32 -5.45
C GLY A 416 -26.60 -0.76 -4.35
N MET A 417 -26.87 -1.54 -3.32
CA MET A 417 -27.69 -1.07 -2.19
C MET A 417 -27.05 0.07 -1.39
N LEU A 418 -25.73 0.02 -1.16
CA LEU A 418 -25.00 1.12 -0.52
C LEU A 418 -25.08 2.39 -1.37
N PHE A 419 -25.01 2.24 -2.70
CA PHE A 419 -25.13 3.35 -3.61
C PHE A 419 -26.53 3.99 -3.51
N ASP A 420 -27.58 3.18 -3.67
CA ASP A 420 -28.97 3.65 -3.69
C ASP A 420 -29.41 4.27 -2.36
N GLU A 421 -29.04 3.65 -1.23
CA GLU A 421 -29.54 4.06 0.08
C GLU A 421 -28.72 5.17 0.75
N LEU A 422 -27.41 5.25 0.45
CA LEU A 422 -26.47 6.15 1.14
C LEU A 422 -25.82 7.16 0.19
N ILE A 423 -25.19 6.68 -0.89
CA ILE A 423 -24.36 7.54 -1.76
C ILE A 423 -25.22 8.56 -2.52
N VAL A 424 -26.37 8.15 -3.05
CA VAL A 424 -27.31 9.06 -3.75
C VAL A 424 -27.77 10.22 -2.86
N LYS A 425 -27.74 10.04 -1.53
CA LYS A 425 -28.09 11.06 -0.54
C LYS A 425 -26.90 11.95 -0.12
N GLY A 426 -25.74 11.81 -0.78
CA GLY A 426 -24.52 12.57 -0.48
C GLY A 426 -23.78 12.12 0.78
N ILE A 427 -24.09 10.94 1.32
CA ILE A 427 -23.41 10.44 2.52
C ILE A 427 -22.06 9.84 2.14
N LYS A 428 -20.98 10.32 2.77
CA LYS A 428 -19.64 9.77 2.58
C LYS A 428 -19.54 8.37 3.19
N VAL A 429 -19.32 7.36 2.34
CA VAL A 429 -19.12 5.97 2.76
C VAL A 429 -17.70 5.50 2.43
N THR A 430 -16.98 5.00 3.43
CA THR A 430 -15.68 4.34 3.26
C THR A 430 -15.79 2.85 3.59
N VAL A 431 -15.51 2.02 2.59
CA VAL A 431 -15.33 0.57 2.74
C VAL A 431 -13.86 0.27 2.98
N TYR A 432 -13.55 -0.34 4.12
CA TYR A 432 -12.18 -0.72 4.46
C TYR A 432 -11.88 -2.17 4.06
N LEU A 433 -10.72 -2.36 3.45
CA LEU A 433 -10.09 -3.66 3.18
C LEU A 433 -8.84 -3.80 4.05
N LEU A 434 -8.58 -4.96 4.64
CA LEU A 434 -7.34 -5.12 5.41
C LEU A 434 -6.11 -5.16 4.48
N PRO A 435 -5.00 -4.49 4.83
CA PRO A 435 -3.74 -4.62 4.10
C PRO A 435 -3.29 -6.09 4.01
N GLY A 436 -2.68 -6.49 2.90
CA GLY A 436 -2.16 -7.87 2.72
C GLY A 436 -3.22 -8.98 2.65
N GLY A 437 -4.51 -8.64 2.79
CA GLY A 437 -5.58 -9.51 2.32
C GLY A 437 -5.53 -9.57 0.79
N SER A 438 -5.72 -10.74 0.21
CA SER A 438 -5.92 -10.86 -1.24
C SER A 438 -6.98 -9.85 -1.66
N GLY A 439 -6.59 -8.86 -2.48
CA GLY A 439 -7.54 -8.00 -3.18
C GLY A 439 -8.59 -8.89 -3.84
N TYR A 440 -9.83 -8.39 -3.87
CA TYR A 440 -11.03 -9.01 -4.45
C TYR A 440 -10.84 -10.42 -5.04
N ASN A 441 -11.41 -11.42 -4.38
CA ASN A 441 -11.69 -12.71 -5.01
C ASN A 441 -13.03 -13.21 -4.49
N SER A 442 -14.04 -13.23 -5.35
CA SER A 442 -15.42 -13.67 -5.04
C SER A 442 -15.50 -15.11 -4.49
N LYS A 443 -14.39 -15.86 -4.54
CA LYS A 443 -14.27 -17.25 -4.06
C LYS A 443 -13.37 -17.43 -2.82
N LEU A 444 -12.71 -16.39 -2.29
CA LEU A 444 -11.83 -16.53 -1.11
C LEU A 444 -12.54 -16.16 0.20
N LYS A 445 -12.45 -17.08 1.18
CA LYS A 445 -12.83 -16.81 2.58
C LYS A 445 -11.80 -15.86 3.20
N SER A 446 -12.26 -14.81 3.87
CA SER A 446 -11.39 -13.86 4.58
C SER A 446 -10.48 -14.60 5.57
N ARG A 447 -9.16 -14.55 5.36
CA ARG A 447 -8.18 -14.95 6.38
C ARG A 447 -7.83 -13.73 7.21
N LEU A 448 -8.64 -13.49 8.25
CA LEU A 448 -8.38 -12.52 9.30
C LEU A 448 -7.34 -13.07 10.28
N THR A 449 -6.07 -13.13 9.86
CA THR A 449 -4.93 -13.38 10.75
C THR A 449 -3.67 -12.85 10.09
N LEU A 450 -3.46 -11.53 10.07
CA LEU A 450 -2.16 -10.99 9.64
C LEU A 450 -1.70 -9.71 10.36
N PHE A 451 -2.40 -9.23 11.40
CA PHE A 451 -1.87 -8.16 12.24
C PHE A 451 -2.30 -8.35 13.70
N ASP A 452 -1.39 -8.87 14.51
CA ASP A 452 -1.41 -8.71 15.96
C ASP A 452 -0.71 -7.37 16.27
N GLU A 453 -1.38 -6.26 15.95
CA GLU A 453 -0.95 -4.95 16.45
C GLU A 453 -1.32 -4.82 17.92
N GLY A 454 -0.35 -4.41 18.74
CA GLY A 454 -0.51 -4.23 20.18
C GLY A 454 -1.68 -3.31 20.53
N SER A 455 -2.44 -3.72 21.55
CA SER A 455 -3.47 -2.90 22.19
C SER A 455 -2.88 -1.55 22.61
N THR A 456 -3.54 -0.44 22.27
CA THR A 456 -3.15 0.92 22.70
C THR A 456 -3.61 1.25 24.12
N TRP A 457 -4.09 0.27 24.90
CA TRP A 457 -4.39 0.48 26.30
C TRP A 457 -3.12 0.42 27.15
N GLN A 458 -2.63 1.61 27.54
CA GLN A 458 -1.88 1.75 28.78
C GLN A 458 -2.74 1.18 29.90
N LYS A 459 -2.27 0.11 30.54
CA LYS A 459 -2.75 -0.25 31.87
C LYS A 459 -2.26 0.85 32.80
N GLU A 460 -3.13 1.78 33.19
CA GLU A 460 -2.93 2.42 34.49
C GLU A 460 -2.91 1.30 35.53
N LYS A 461 -1.84 1.30 36.33
CA LYS A 461 -1.61 0.32 37.40
C LYS A 461 -2.49 0.62 38.59
#